data_AF-K7A876-F1
#
_entry.id   AF-K7A876-F1
#
_cell.length_a   1.000
_cell.length_b   1.000
_cell.length_c   1.000
_cell.angle_alpha   90.00
_cell.angle_beta   90.00
_cell.angle_gamma   90.00
#
_symmetry.space_group_name_H-M   'P 1'
#
loop_
_entity.id
_entity.type
_entity.pdbx_description
1 polymer ?
#
loop_
_entity_poly.entity_id
_entity_poly.type
_entity_poly.pdbx_seq_one_letter_code
_entity_poly.pdbx_strand_id
1 'polypeptide(L)'
;MYKVRRAALTNCVSSLLDGAKVSVTFMGRGISYSVYEKNLIKQADRLLSNKHVVNEQLPIYRAICTQYTNASSRSIILINWSELDTYKVNS
;
A
#
# COMPACT_ATOMS: atom_id res chain seq x y z
N MET A 1 -3.41 -2.59 14.76
CA MET A 1 -4.14 -2.02 13.60
C MET A 1 -5.63 -2.35 13.66
N TYR A 2 -6.50 -1.34 13.56
CA TYR A 2 -7.96 -1.53 13.56
C TYR A 2 -8.45 -2.26 12.29
N LYS A 3 -9.50 -3.08 12.41
CA LYS A 3 -10.05 -3.91 11.32
C LYS A 3 -10.34 -3.12 10.03
N VAL A 4 -10.90 -1.93 10.16
CA VAL A 4 -11.24 -1.05 9.01
C VAL A 4 -10.00 -0.58 8.26
N ARG A 5 -8.94 -0.17 8.99
CA ARG A 5 -7.68 0.24 8.35
C ARG A 5 -7.01 -0.92 7.64
N ARG A 6 -7.08 -2.13 8.20
CA ARG A 6 -6.56 -3.34 7.56
C ARG A 6 -7.30 -3.66 6.27
N ALA A 7 -8.62 -3.62 6.28
CA ALA A 7 -9.40 -3.84 5.07
C ALA A 7 -9.05 -2.81 3.99
N ALA A 8 -8.98 -1.52 4.34
CA ALA A 8 -8.61 -0.48 3.39
C ALA A 8 -7.19 -0.69 2.81
N LEU A 9 -6.20 -1.02 3.65
CA LEU A 9 -4.85 -1.32 3.19
C LEU A 9 -4.83 -2.53 2.25
N THR A 10 -5.47 -3.63 2.63
CA THR A 10 -5.55 -4.85 1.81
C THR A 10 -6.21 -4.56 0.47
N ASN A 11 -7.33 -3.84 0.44
CA ASN A 11 -8.03 -3.49 -0.80
C ASN A 11 -7.15 -2.65 -1.75
N CYS A 12 -6.47 -1.63 -1.22
CA CYS A 12 -5.59 -0.80 -2.03
C CYS A 12 -4.38 -1.59 -2.56
N VAL A 13 -3.80 -2.47 -1.75
CA VAL A 13 -2.69 -3.35 -2.18
C VAL A 13 -3.17 -4.33 -3.25
N SER A 14 -4.33 -4.99 -3.07
CA SER A 14 -4.91 -5.88 -4.08
C SER A 14 -5.15 -5.15 -5.40
N SER A 15 -5.75 -3.96 -5.36
CA SER A 15 -5.97 -3.13 -6.55
C SER A 15 -4.67 -2.84 -7.32
N LEU A 16 -3.58 -2.53 -6.61
CA LEU A 16 -2.26 -2.33 -7.22
C LEU A 16 -1.68 -3.62 -7.81
N LEU A 17 -1.83 -4.76 -7.12
CA LEU A 17 -1.39 -6.07 -7.61
C LEU A 17 -2.17 -6.49 -8.86
N ASP A 18 -3.44 -6.08 -8.97
CA ASP A 18 -4.30 -6.32 -10.13
C ASP A 18 -4.03 -5.33 -11.29
N GLY A 19 -2.96 -4.53 -11.19
CA GLY A 19 -2.47 -3.66 -12.26
C GLY A 19 -2.96 -2.21 -12.22
N ALA A 20 -3.61 -1.78 -11.13
CA ALA A 20 -3.94 -0.38 -10.96
C ALA A 20 -2.67 0.49 -10.90
N LYS A 21 -2.74 1.68 -11.50
CA LYS A 21 -1.65 2.66 -11.39
C LYS A 21 -1.53 3.15 -9.95
N VAL A 22 -0.30 3.50 -9.55
CA VAL A 22 0.02 4.07 -8.24
C VAL A 22 -0.45 5.53 -8.15
N SER A 23 -1.77 5.72 -8.12
CA SER A 23 -2.42 7.00 -7.80
C SER A 23 -3.73 6.75 -7.06
N VAL A 24 -4.17 7.71 -6.25
CA VAL A 24 -5.38 7.59 -5.41
C VAL A 24 -6.60 7.19 -6.23
N THR A 25 -6.81 7.83 -7.38
CA THR A 25 -7.95 7.59 -8.26
C THR A 25 -7.91 6.20 -8.89
N PHE A 26 -6.76 5.81 -9.46
CA PHE A 26 -6.64 4.50 -10.12
C PHE A 26 -6.68 3.35 -9.11
N MET A 27 -6.07 3.51 -7.93
CA MET A 27 -6.22 2.55 -6.84
C MET A 27 -7.69 2.39 -6.43
N GLY A 28 -8.41 3.49 -6.21
CA GLY A 28 -9.82 3.44 -5.85
C GLY A 28 -10.68 2.71 -6.89
N ARG A 29 -10.41 2.93 -8.17
CA ARG A 29 -11.11 2.28 -9.30
C ARG A 29 -10.81 0.79 -9.44
N GLY A 30 -9.60 0.36 -9.12
CA GLY A 30 -9.23 -1.06 -9.19
C GLY A 30 -9.79 -1.90 -8.04
N ILE A 31 -10.38 -1.29 -7.01
CA ILE A 31 -11.04 -2.03 -5.94
C ILE A 31 -12.39 -2.54 -6.44
N SER A 32 -12.55 -3.86 -6.57
CA SER A 32 -13.79 -4.48 -7.03
C SER A 32 -14.80 -4.69 -5.88
N TYR A 33 -15.62 -3.68 -5.57
CA TYR A 33 -16.81 -3.82 -4.70
C TYR A 33 -18.07 -3.29 -5.37
N SER A 34 -19.24 -3.78 -4.95
CA SER A 34 -20.55 -3.24 -5.31
C SER A 34 -20.88 -1.94 -4.56
N VAL A 35 -20.01 -0.93 -4.67
CA VAL A 35 -20.19 0.41 -4.07
C VAL A 35 -19.79 1.46 -5.10
N TYR A 36 -20.41 2.64 -5.06
CA TYR A 36 -20.07 3.76 -5.93
C TYR A 36 -18.56 4.06 -5.97
N GLU A 37 -18.01 4.24 -7.17
CA GLU A 37 -16.61 4.54 -7.44
C GLU A 37 -16.05 5.68 -6.57
N LYS A 38 -16.84 6.75 -6.39
CA LYS A 38 -16.49 7.89 -5.52
C LYS A 38 -16.16 7.47 -4.09
N ASN A 39 -16.84 6.47 -3.55
CA ASN A 39 -16.59 5.99 -2.19
C ASN A 39 -15.30 5.17 -2.11
N LEU A 40 -14.95 4.44 -3.17
CA LEU A 40 -13.71 3.65 -3.25
C LEU A 40 -12.49 4.56 -3.42
N ILE A 41 -12.59 5.62 -4.24
CA ILE A 41 -11.56 6.66 -4.32
C ILE A 41 -11.36 7.34 -2.96
N LYS A 42 -12.45 7.68 -2.26
CA LYS A 42 -12.37 8.21 -0.89
C LYS A 42 -11.76 7.23 0.11
N GLN A 43 -11.94 5.93 -0.08
CA GLN A 43 -11.29 4.92 0.77
C GLN A 43 -9.77 4.94 0.57
N ALA A 44 -9.30 4.97 -0.68
CA ALA A 44 -7.87 5.09 -0.99
C ALA A 44 -7.28 6.41 -0.48
N ASP A 45 -7.98 7.52 -0.69
CA ASP A 45 -7.58 8.85 -0.21
C ASP A 45 -7.42 8.90 1.31
N ARG A 46 -8.43 8.40 2.05
CA ARG A 46 -8.40 8.33 3.51
C ARG A 46 -7.32 7.41 4.03
N LEU A 47 -7.00 6.32 3.33
CA LEU A 47 -5.91 5.43 3.72
C LEU A 47 -4.56 6.16 3.62
N LEU A 48 -4.30 6.80 2.48
CA LEU A 48 -3.02 7.47 2.20
C LEU A 48 -2.81 8.73 3.05
N SER A 49 -3.89 9.43 3.41
CA SER A 49 -3.86 10.56 4.32
C SER A 49 -3.86 10.16 5.81
N ASN A 50 -3.90 8.87 6.14
CA ASN A 50 -3.98 8.40 7.54
C ASN A 50 -2.61 8.37 8.23
N LYS A 51 -2.34 9.37 9.08
CA LYS A 51 -1.10 9.44 9.88
C LYS A 51 -0.85 8.21 10.75
N HIS A 52 -1.89 7.50 11.20
CA HIS A 52 -1.70 6.28 11.98
C HIS A 52 -1.12 5.14 11.14
N VAL A 53 -1.45 5.05 9.85
CA VAL A 53 -0.89 4.02 8.95
C VAL A 53 0.60 4.29 8.72
N VAL A 54 0.97 5.56 8.52
CA VAL A 54 2.38 5.97 8.43
C VAL A 54 3.13 5.63 9.72
N ASN A 55 2.55 5.91 10.88
CA ASN A 55 3.18 5.55 12.16
C ASN A 55 3.27 4.03 12.38
N GLU A 56 2.40 3.24 11.74
CA GLU A 56 2.41 1.77 11.77
C GLU A 56 3.34 1.14 10.70
N GLN A 57 4.05 1.94 9.88
CA GLN A 57 4.84 1.44 8.74
C GLN A 57 5.89 0.39 9.15
N LEU A 58 6.64 0.63 10.22
CA LEU A 58 7.72 -0.25 10.65
C LEU A 58 7.17 -1.61 11.14
N PRO A 59 6.13 -1.65 12.01
CA PRO A 59 5.41 -2.90 12.30
C PRO A 59 4.88 -3.63 11.06
N ILE A 60 4.35 -2.91 10.06
CA ILE A 60 3.84 -3.51 8.82
C ILE A 60 4.99 -4.18 8.04
N TYR A 61 6.08 -3.47 7.78
CA TYR A 61 7.24 -4.03 7.09
C TYR A 61 7.86 -5.20 7.86
N ARG A 62 7.94 -5.11 9.20
CA ARG A 62 8.43 -6.22 10.03
C ARG A 62 7.56 -7.47 9.87
N ALA A 63 6.24 -7.33 9.84
CA ALA A 63 5.32 -8.45 9.65
C ALA A 63 5.53 -9.11 8.28
N ILE A 64 5.67 -8.30 7.22
CA ILE A 64 5.97 -8.76 5.86
C ILE A 64 7.31 -9.52 5.86
N CYS A 65 8.39 -8.91 6.38
CA CYS A 65 9.70 -9.57 6.44
C CYS A 65 9.62 -10.89 7.21
N THR A 66 9.01 -10.90 8.40
CA THR A 66 8.88 -12.11 9.23
C THR A 66 8.17 -13.25 8.49
N GLN A 67 7.12 -12.93 7.71
CA GLN A 67 6.40 -13.92 6.91
C GLN A 67 7.31 -14.61 5.88
N TYR A 68 8.27 -13.89 5.29
CA TYR A 68 9.15 -14.43 4.24
C TYR A 68 10.50 -14.95 4.76
N THR A 69 11.01 -14.42 5.88
CA THR A 69 12.33 -14.82 6.41
C THR A 69 12.27 -16.03 7.34
N ASN A 70 11.11 -16.36 7.90
CA ASN A 70 10.96 -17.50 8.82
C ASN A 70 11.14 -18.88 8.15
N ALA A 71 11.19 -18.94 6.82
CA ALA A 71 11.27 -20.20 6.07
C ALA A 71 12.71 -20.71 5.85
N SER A 72 13.76 -19.89 6.05
CA SER A 72 15.13 -20.27 5.71
C SER A 72 16.14 -19.86 6.77
N SER A 73 16.99 -20.81 7.19
CA SER A 73 18.12 -20.59 8.11
C SER A 73 19.25 -19.75 7.49
N ARG A 74 19.22 -19.48 6.19
CA ARG A 74 20.20 -18.67 5.45
C ARG A 74 19.53 -17.77 4.42
N SER A 75 18.87 -16.72 4.89
CA SER A 75 18.26 -15.72 4.00
C SER A 75 19.32 -14.84 3.34
N ILE A 76 19.28 -14.71 2.01
CA ILE A 76 20.08 -13.73 1.25
C ILE A 76 19.26 -12.44 1.15
N ILE A 77 19.80 -11.33 1.62
CA ILE A 77 19.15 -10.02 1.56
C ILE A 77 19.74 -9.24 0.39
N LEU A 78 18.94 -9.01 -0.64
CA LEU A 78 19.30 -8.13 -1.75
C LEU A 78 18.92 -6.70 -1.38
N ILE A 79 19.90 -5.80 -1.34
CA ILE A 79 19.70 -4.38 -1.08
C ILE A 79 19.84 -3.64 -2.42
N ASN A 80 18.80 -2.89 -2.78
CA ASN A 80 18.82 -1.99 -3.93
C ASN A 80 18.32 -0.62 -3.51
N TRP A 81 18.76 0.40 -4.22
CA TRP A 81 18.33 1.79 -4.06
C TRP A 81 17.77 2.28 -5.39
N SER A 82 16.62 2.93 -5.33
CA SER A 82 16.04 3.69 -6.43
C SER A 82 15.96 5.14 -6.01
N GLU A 83 16.32 6.07 -6.90
CA GLU A 83 16.10 7.49 -6.66
C GLU A 83 14.61 7.75 -6.50
N LEU A 84 14.21 8.29 -5.34
CA LEU A 84 12.86 8.75 -5.12
C LEU A 84 12.80 10.20 -5.62
N ASP A 85 12.65 10.38 -6.93
CA ASP A 85 12.65 11.69 -7.55
C ASP A 85 11.42 12.47 -7.10
N THR A 86 11.57 13.34 -6.09
CA THR A 86 10.47 14.18 -5.56
C THR A 86 10.26 15.45 -6.39
N TYR A 87 11.04 15.67 -7.45
CA TYR A 87 10.98 16.86 -8.29
C TYR A 87 10.50 16.55 -9.71
N LYS A 88 9.19 16.68 -9.93
CA LYS A 88 8.67 17.17 -11.23
C LYS A 88 8.16 18.59 -11.02
N VAL A 89 9.05 19.57 -11.18
CA VAL A 89 8.63 20.93 -11.50
C VAL A 89 8.16 20.89 -12.94
N ASN A 90 6.93 21.34 -13.17
CA ASN A 90 6.32 21.45 -14.48
C ASN A 90 7.27 22.12 -15.48
N SER A 91 7.62 21.41 -16.55
CA SER A 91 8.14 21.96 -17.81
C SER A 91 7.00 22.09 -18.81
#